data_AF-A0A2D7PBB0-F1
#
_entry.id   AF-A0A2D7PBB0-F1
#
_cell.length_a   1.000
_cell.length_b   1.000
_cell.length_c   1.000
_cell.angle_alpha   90.00
_cell.angle_beta   90.00
_cell.angle_gamma   90.00
#
_symmetry.space_group_name_H-M   'P 1'
#
loop_
_entity.id
_entity.type
_entity.pdbx_description
1 polymer ?
#
loop_
_entity_poly.entity_id
_entity_poly.type
_entity_poly.pdbx_seq_one_letter_code
_entity_poly.pdbx_strand_id
1 'polypeptide(L)'
;MSTENNQPQVTNDEPVLVLDDKKYLIENLSDDAKMIVAALQSVGQQMQNHQLTGLQLQASQESLTAKLKELVEEVDSEDIPPSE
;
A
#
# COMPACT_ATOMS: atom_id res chain seq x y z
N MET A 1 33.18 36.31 22.92
CA MET A 1 33.33 35.59 21.65
C MET A 1 32.61 34.26 21.80
N SER A 2 31.28 34.28 21.69
CA SER A 2 30.47 33.06 21.77
C SER A 2 30.18 32.66 20.34
N THR A 3 30.88 31.64 19.84
CA THR A 3 30.62 31.11 18.50
C THR A 3 29.25 30.45 18.50
N GLU A 4 28.40 31.07 17.69
CA GLU A 4 27.03 30.77 17.36
C GLU A 4 26.82 29.29 17.02
N ASN A 5 25.74 28.73 17.56
CA ASN A 5 25.25 27.39 17.31
C ASN A 5 25.00 27.20 15.81
N ASN A 6 25.87 26.44 15.14
CA ASN A 6 25.72 26.11 13.72
C ASN A 6 24.72 24.96 13.56
N GLN A 7 23.44 25.21 13.86
CA GLN A 7 22.35 24.32 13.44
C GLN A 7 21.96 24.68 12.00
N PRO A 8 21.96 23.71 11.05
CA PRO A 8 21.55 23.98 9.69
C PRO A 8 20.10 24.46 9.67
N GLN A 9 19.89 25.62 9.06
CA GLN A 9 18.56 26.21 8.86
C GLN A 9 17.87 25.40 7.75
N VAL A 10 16.99 24.47 8.15
CA VAL A 10 16.09 23.75 7.22
C VAL A 10 15.16 24.77 6.56
N THR A 11 15.37 25.01 5.26
CA THR A 11 14.41 25.77 4.43
C THR A 11 13.26 24.85 4.02
N ASN A 12 12.05 25.39 3.82
CA ASN A 12 10.80 24.61 3.69
C ASN A 12 10.72 23.69 2.44
N ASP A 13 11.67 23.76 1.52
CA ASP A 13 11.61 23.10 0.22
C ASP A 13 12.50 21.84 0.10
N GLU A 14 13.30 21.53 1.11
CA GLU A 14 14.24 20.41 1.06
C GLU A 14 13.60 19.11 1.61
N PRO A 15 13.68 17.99 0.87
CA PRO A 15 13.05 16.74 1.30
C PRO A 15 13.76 16.18 2.55
N VAL A 16 12.97 15.89 3.58
CA VAL A 16 13.44 15.37 4.87
C VAL A 16 13.07 13.90 5.06
N LEU A 17 14.00 13.10 5.55
CA LEU A 17 13.77 11.76 6.07
C LEU A 17 13.53 11.85 7.58
N VAL A 18 12.45 11.24 8.06
CA VAL A 18 12.21 11.05 9.50
C VAL A 18 12.45 9.58 9.84
N LEU A 19 13.41 9.32 10.74
CA LEU A 19 13.77 7.98 11.19
C LEU A 19 13.98 8.02 12.71
N ASP A 20 13.30 7.15 13.46
CA ASP A 20 13.37 7.09 14.94
C ASP A 20 13.23 8.46 15.62
N ASP A 21 12.19 9.22 15.23
CA ASP A 21 11.90 10.59 15.69
C ASP A 21 12.99 11.63 15.39
N LYS A 22 14.01 11.27 14.60
CA LYS A 22 15.06 12.18 14.14
C LYS A 22 14.82 12.58 12.69
N LYS A 23 15.07 13.85 12.39
CA LYS A 23 14.96 14.43 11.06
C LYS A 23 16.32 14.54 10.41
N TYR A 24 16.42 14.10 9.17
CA TYR A 24 17.61 14.15 8.33
C TYR A 24 17.27 14.85 7.02
N LEU A 25 18.10 15.78 6.58
CA LEU A 25 18.03 16.33 5.22
C LEU A 25 18.50 15.24 4.24
N ILE A 26 17.66 14.86 3.27
CA ILE A 26 17.99 13.77 2.33
C ILE A 26 19.23 14.10 1.51
N GLU A 27 19.44 15.36 1.15
CA GLU A 27 20.63 15.83 0.43
C GLU A 27 21.95 15.53 1.16
N ASN A 28 21.92 15.54 2.49
CA ASN A 28 23.08 15.34 3.36
C ASN A 28 23.34 13.86 3.68
N LEU A 29 22.51 12.95 3.16
CA LEU A 29 22.74 11.51 3.24
C LEU A 29 23.80 11.06 2.23
N SER A 30 24.47 9.94 2.52
CA SER A 30 25.33 9.27 1.54
C SER A 30 24.51 8.77 0.34
N ASP A 31 25.18 8.54 -0.78
CA ASP A 31 24.51 8.02 -1.99
C ASP A 31 23.85 6.67 -1.74
N ASP A 32 24.51 5.78 -0.99
CA ASP A 32 23.93 4.49 -0.57
C ASP A 32 22.65 4.69 0.25
N ALA A 33 22.65 5.65 1.19
CA ALA A 33 21.47 5.95 1.99
C ALA A 33 20.34 6.56 1.15
N LYS A 34 20.65 7.45 0.20
CA LYS A 34 19.66 7.99 -0.76
C LYS A 34 19.05 6.89 -1.62
N MET A 35 19.87 5.93 -2.08
CA MET A 35 19.40 4.77 -2.83
C MET A 35 18.43 3.93 -1.98
N ILE A 36 18.75 3.70 -0.70
CA ILE A 36 17.85 2.98 0.22
C ILE A 36 16.53 3.75 0.42
N VAL A 37 16.57 5.07 0.59
CA VAL A 37 15.34 5.89 0.71
C VAL A 37 14.47 5.74 -0.54
N ALA A 38 15.05 5.80 -1.74
CA ALA A 38 14.31 5.59 -2.98
C ALA A 38 13.72 4.18 -3.08
N ALA A 39 14.48 3.16 -2.65
CA ALA A 39 13.99 1.79 -2.60
C ALA A 39 12.80 1.63 -1.62
N LEU A 40 12.87 2.25 -0.44
CA LEU A 40 11.77 2.24 0.53
C LEU A 40 10.50 2.90 -0.02
N GLN A 41 10.63 4.02 -0.73
CA GLN A 41 9.50 4.67 -1.40
C GLN A 41 8.89 3.75 -2.46
N SER A 42 9.72 3.08 -3.26
CA SER A 42 9.27 2.11 -4.27
C SER A 42 8.52 0.92 -3.63
N VAL A 43 9.05 0.36 -2.54
CA VAL A 43 8.40 -0.74 -1.81
C VAL A 43 7.06 -0.29 -1.24
N GLY A 44 6.98 0.91 -0.66
CA GLY A 44 5.72 1.46 -0.17
C GLY A 44 4.65 1.57 -1.27
N GLN A 45 5.04 2.03 -2.46
CA GLN A 45 4.12 2.09 -3.61
C GLN A 45 3.67 0.69 -4.07
N GLN A 46 4.58 -0.28 -4.11
CA GLN A 46 4.25 -1.67 -4.46
C GLN A 46 3.27 -2.28 -3.45
N MET A 47 3.49 -2.04 -2.14
CA MET A 47 2.58 -2.50 -1.10
C MET A 47 1.17 -1.92 -1.28
N GLN A 48 1.06 -0.61 -1.57
CA GLN A 48 -0.23 0.02 -1.82
C GLN A 48 -0.94 -0.59 -3.04
N ASN A 49 -0.20 -0.86 -4.12
CA ASN A 49 -0.76 -1.49 -5.31
C ASN A 49 -1.27 -2.91 -5.01
N HIS A 50 -0.52 -3.70 -4.24
CA HIS A 50 -0.96 -5.03 -3.83
C HIS A 50 -2.20 -5.00 -2.94
N GLN A 51 -2.32 -4.01 -2.05
CA GLN A 51 -3.55 -3.80 -1.27
C GLN A 51 -4.75 -3.54 -2.17
N LEU A 52 -4.59 -2.66 -3.17
CA LEU A 52 -5.65 -2.37 -4.14
C LEU A 52 -6.03 -3.61 -4.96
N THR A 53 -5.05 -4.37 -5.44
CA THR A 53 -5.30 -5.64 -6.14
C THR A 53 -6.04 -6.63 -5.24
N GLY A 54 -5.67 -6.73 -3.96
CA GLY A 54 -6.37 -7.58 -2.99
C GLY A 54 -7.85 -7.22 -2.86
N LEU A 55 -8.18 -5.93 -2.74
CA LEU A 55 -9.57 -5.46 -2.70
C LEU A 55 -10.34 -5.83 -3.97
N GLN A 56 -9.73 -5.68 -5.14
CA GLN A 56 -10.35 -6.05 -6.41
C GLN A 56 -10.61 -7.55 -6.51
N LEU A 57 -9.67 -8.37 -6.07
CA LEU A 57 -9.81 -9.82 -6.06
C LEU A 57 -10.92 -10.27 -5.11
N GLN A 58 -11.01 -9.66 -3.92
CA GLN A 58 -12.08 -9.95 -2.97
C GLN A 58 -13.46 -9.62 -3.56
N ALA A 59 -13.62 -8.42 -4.13
CA ALA A 59 -14.88 -8.03 -4.77
C ALA A 59 -15.25 -8.97 -5.94
N SER A 60 -14.25 -9.40 -6.72
CA SER A 60 -14.44 -10.37 -7.79
C SER A 60 -14.89 -11.74 -7.26
N GLN A 61 -14.30 -12.22 -6.15
CA GLN A 61 -14.69 -13.47 -5.51
C GLN A 61 -16.14 -13.41 -5.01
N GLU A 62 -16.53 -12.31 -4.38
CA GLU A 62 -17.90 -12.08 -3.90
C GLU A 62 -18.90 -12.10 -5.06
N SER A 63 -18.60 -11.40 -6.16
CA SER A 63 -19.43 -11.38 -7.37
C SER A 63 -19.55 -12.76 -8.03
N LEU A 64 -18.45 -13.50 -8.17
CA LEU A 64 -18.47 -14.86 -8.73
C LEU A 64 -19.26 -15.82 -7.83
N THR A 65 -19.16 -15.66 -6.51
CA THR A 65 -19.93 -16.45 -5.55
C THR A 65 -21.42 -16.17 -5.66
N ALA A 66 -21.82 -14.89 -5.78
CA ALA A 66 -23.21 -14.52 -6.00
C ALA A 66 -23.76 -15.14 -7.29
N LYS A 67 -23.01 -15.04 -8.39
CA LYS A 67 -23.41 -15.63 -9.67
C LYS A 67 -23.54 -17.16 -9.61
N LEU A 68 -22.64 -17.83 -8.89
CA LEU A 68 -22.74 -19.28 -8.69
C LEU A 68 -24.02 -19.65 -7.92
N LYS A 69 -24.38 -18.87 -6.89
CA LYS A 69 -25.62 -19.11 -6.13
C LYS A 69 -26.85 -18.99 -7.01
N GLU A 70 -26.94 -17.93 -7.81
CA GLU A 70 -28.04 -17.74 -8.77
C GLU A 70 -28.18 -18.94 -9.71
N LEU A 71 -27.07 -19.39 -10.32
CA LEU A 71 -27.07 -20.53 -11.24
C LEU A 71 -27.48 -21.85 -10.57
N VAL A 72 -27.09 -22.07 -9.30
CA VAL A 72 -27.47 -23.28 -8.56
C VAL A 72 -28.94 -23.24 -8.15
N GLU A 73 -29.45 -22.09 -7.71
CA GLU A 73 -30.86 -21.90 -7.36
C GLU A 73 -31.78 -22.07 -8.58
N GLU A 74 -31.36 -21.60 -9.77
CA GLU A 74 -32.07 -21.86 -11.02
C GLU A 74 -32.16 -23.36 -11.34
N VAL A 75 -31.06 -24.11 -11.16
CA VAL A 75 -31.01 -25.56 -11.41
C VAL A 75 -31.87 -26.34 -10.41
N ASP A 76 -31.84 -25.99 -9.12
CA ASP A 76 -32.65 -26.66 -8.09
C ASP A 76 -34.16 -26.44 -8.28
N SER A 77 -34.56 -25.36 -8.97
CA SER A 77 -35.97 -25.04 -9.20
C SER A 77 -36.61 -25.79 -10.38
N GLU A 78 -35.82 -26.38 -11.29
CA GLU A 78 -36.35 -27.05 -12.49
C GLU A 78 -36.34 -28.59 -12.45
N ASP A 79 -35.74 -29.27 -11.45
CA ASP A 79 -35.54 -30.73 -11.59
C ASP A 79 -35.48 -31.56 -10.27
N ILE A 80 -36.37 -31.30 -9.31
CA ILE A 80 -36.61 -32.25 -8.20
C ILE A 80 -37.95 -32.97 -8.42
N PRO A 81 -37.98 -34.19 -8.98
CA PRO A 81 -39.19 -35.02 -8.92
C PRO A 81 -39.55 -35.29 -7.46
N PRO A 82 -40.85 -35.26 -7.08
CA PRO A 82 -41.27 -35.49 -5.71
C PRO A 82 -40.73 -36.84 -5.22
N SER A 83 -40.04 -36.83 -4.08
CA SER A 83 -39.61 -38.06 -3.41
C SER A 83 -40.85 -38.88 -3.05
N GLU A 84 -40.91 -40.11 -3.55
CA GLU A 84 -41.96 -41.11 -3.33
C GLU A 84 -42.00 -41.63 -1.89
#